data_AF-A0A7G8EMK8-F1
#
_entry.id   AF-A0A7G8EMK8-F1
#
_cell.length_a   1.000
_cell.length_b   1.000
_cell.length_c   1.000
_cell.angle_alpha   90.00
_cell.angle_beta   90.00
_cell.angle_gamma   90.00
#
_symmetry.space_group_name_H-M   'P 1'
#
loop_
_entity.id
_entity.type
_entity.pdbx_description
1 polymer ?
#
loop_
_entity_poly.entity_id
_entity_poly.type
_entity_poly.pdbx_seq_one_letter_code
_entity_poly.pdbx_strand_id
1 'polypeptide(L)'
;MSFDAQSLERLRQLGRSLPKPLPVPEPPAARRPRADQPRHKLETETNPETLFAELIQASADGTVPPHLLDRLRTLEAARLKRQPAPATTPGSRAEAPSNRESSRPGKANASSNGKGLGRPDPRLIGEHQELYTAFQQLLLEDDEALP
;
A
#
# COMPACT_ATOMS: atom_id res chain seq x y z
N MET A 1 39.50 52.88 30.96
CA MET A 1 40.47 51.79 30.77
C MET A 1 40.91 51.82 29.32
N SER A 2 42.18 52.15 29.05
CA SER A 2 42.77 52.22 27.70
C SER A 2 43.54 50.94 27.39
N PHE A 3 43.51 50.50 26.14
CA PHE A 3 44.28 49.35 25.67
C PHE A 3 45.70 49.77 25.27
N ASP A 4 46.72 49.06 25.76
CA ASP A 4 48.12 49.28 25.38
C ASP A 4 48.36 48.91 23.91
N ALA A 5 49.33 49.58 23.27
CA ALA A 5 49.65 49.38 21.85
C ALA A 5 49.94 47.90 21.49
N GLN A 6 50.59 47.17 22.39
CA GLN A 6 50.86 45.73 22.21
C GLN A 6 49.59 44.87 22.29
N SER A 7 48.61 45.28 23.10
CA SER A 7 47.33 44.57 23.20
C SER A 7 46.48 44.73 21.92
N LEU A 8 46.56 45.90 21.27
CA LEU A 8 45.95 46.12 19.96
C LEU A 8 46.62 45.28 18.86
N GLU A 9 47.94 45.14 18.91
CA GLU A 9 48.68 44.32 17.94
C GLU A 9 48.33 42.84 18.10
N ARG A 10 48.30 42.32 19.33
CA ARG A 10 47.88 40.94 19.62
C ARG A 10 46.42 40.69 19.25
N LEU A 11 45.52 41.65 19.48
CA LEU A 11 44.11 41.56 19.07
C LEU A 11 43.98 41.52 17.54
N ARG A 12 44.77 42.31 16.82
CA ARG A 12 44.83 42.28 15.34
C ARG A 12 45.39 40.96 14.82
N GLN A 13 46.36 40.36 15.50
CA GLN A 13 46.90 39.04 15.15
C GLN A 13 45.84 37.95 15.34
N LEU A 14 45.11 37.96 16.45
CA LEU A 14 44.02 37.01 16.73
C LEU A 14 42.82 37.21 15.82
N GLY A 15 42.48 38.45 15.48
CA GLY A 15 41.39 38.78 14.55
C GLY A 15 41.69 38.45 13.08
N ARG A 16 42.92 38.04 12.74
CA ARG A 16 43.36 37.79 11.36
C ARG A 16 43.57 36.32 10.99
N SER A 17 43.44 35.38 11.92
CA SER A 17 43.55 33.96 11.60
C SER A 17 42.17 33.32 11.39
N LEU A 18 41.59 33.48 10.19
CA LEU A 18 40.56 32.53 9.77
C LEU A 18 41.24 31.21 9.35
N PRO A 19 40.78 30.05 9.84
CA PRO A 19 41.22 28.76 9.31
C PRO A 19 40.92 28.67 7.81
N LYS A 20 41.69 27.85 7.09
CA LYS A 20 41.50 27.66 5.64
C LYS A 20 40.03 27.29 5.36
N PRO A 21 39.35 27.97 4.42
CA PRO A 21 37.98 27.64 4.08
C PRO A 21 37.92 26.20 3.56
N LEU A 22 36.85 25.49 3.92
CA LEU A 22 36.58 24.16 3.39
C LEU A 22 36.48 24.23 1.86
N PRO A 23 36.93 23.19 1.15
CA PRO A 23 36.74 23.13 -0.29
C PRO A 23 35.24 23.25 -0.59
N VAL A 24 34.90 24.16 -1.50
CA VAL A 24 33.53 24.29 -2.00
C VAL A 24 33.14 22.94 -2.59
N PRO A 25 32.01 22.35 -2.18
CA PRO A 25 31.56 21.08 -2.75
C PRO A 25 31.47 21.22 -4.27
N GLU A 26 31.98 20.22 -5.00
CA GLU A 26 31.88 20.25 -6.46
C GLU A 26 30.43 20.51 -6.87
N PRO A 27 30.19 21.47 -7.78
CA PRO A 27 28.86 21.67 -8.32
C PRO A 27 28.40 20.31 -8.87
N PRO A 28 27.18 19.85 -8.53
CA PRO A 28 26.73 18.54 -8.97
C PRO A 28 26.81 18.52 -10.49
N ALA A 29 27.67 17.65 -11.03
CA ALA A 29 27.83 17.44 -12.47
C ALA A 29 26.43 17.39 -13.09
N ALA A 30 26.21 18.22 -14.12
CA ALA A 30 24.93 18.50 -14.76
C ALA A 30 23.92 17.37 -14.50
N ARG A 31 23.07 17.56 -13.48
CA ARG A 31 22.15 16.51 -13.03
C ARG A 31 21.36 16.08 -14.25
N ARG A 32 21.52 14.81 -14.66
CA ARG A 32 20.72 14.23 -15.73
C ARG A 32 19.25 14.56 -15.45
N PRO A 33 18.47 14.97 -16.46
CA PRO A 33 17.07 15.31 -16.24
C PRO A 33 16.40 14.18 -15.48
N ARG A 34 15.53 14.49 -14.51
CA ARG A 34 14.91 13.47 -13.63
C ARG A 34 14.20 12.35 -14.42
N ALA A 35 13.85 12.61 -15.67
CA ALA A 35 13.31 11.64 -16.61
C ALA A 35 14.27 10.47 -16.95
N ASP A 36 15.59 10.70 -16.92
CA ASP A 36 16.62 9.71 -17.28
C ASP A 36 17.18 8.96 -16.06
N GLN A 37 16.63 9.21 -14.86
CA GLN A 37 17.04 8.47 -13.68
C GLN A 37 16.41 7.07 -13.70
N PRO A 38 17.20 6.01 -13.47
CA PRO A 38 16.67 4.66 -13.42
C PRO A 38 15.65 4.57 -12.29
N ARG A 39 14.38 4.34 -12.65
CA ARG A 39 13.31 4.16 -11.67
C ARG A 39 13.54 2.87 -10.89
N HIS A 40 13.25 2.90 -9.60
CA HIS A 40 13.24 1.68 -8.80
C HIS A 40 12.16 0.72 -9.32
N LYS A 41 12.40 -0.59 -9.21
CA LYS A 41 11.48 -1.62 -9.71
C LYS A 41 10.06 -1.46 -9.13
N LEU A 42 9.99 -1.17 -7.82
CA LEU A 42 8.79 -0.80 -7.06
C LEU A 42 7.97 0.32 -7.73
N GLU A 43 8.63 1.27 -8.37
CA GLU A 43 7.98 2.40 -9.04
C GLU A 43 7.52 2.05 -10.46
N THR A 44 8.08 1.04 -11.09
CA THR A 44 7.68 0.61 -12.44
C THR A 44 6.68 -0.53 -12.45
N GLU A 45 6.58 -1.29 -11.36
CA GLU A 45 5.76 -2.49 -11.30
C GLU A 45 4.25 -2.18 -11.41
N THR A 46 3.54 -3.03 -12.17
CA THR A 46 2.12 -2.90 -12.48
C THR A 46 1.29 -4.05 -11.93
N ASN A 47 1.91 -5.19 -11.61
CA ASN A 47 1.22 -6.29 -10.95
C ASN A 47 1.23 -6.09 -9.42
N PRO A 48 0.06 -6.12 -8.75
CA PRO A 48 0.00 -5.90 -7.30
C PRO A 48 0.74 -6.97 -6.49
N GLU A 49 0.76 -8.23 -6.96
CA GLU A 49 1.42 -9.33 -6.24
C GLU A 49 2.94 -9.16 -6.22
N THR A 50 3.53 -8.81 -7.36
CA THR A 50 4.98 -8.61 -7.47
C THR A 50 5.41 -7.33 -6.77
N LEU A 51 4.62 -6.26 -6.86
CA LEU A 51 4.89 -5.02 -6.11
C LEU A 51 4.89 -5.27 -4.60
N PHE A 52 3.96 -6.07 -4.08
CA PHE A 52 3.93 -6.44 -2.67
C PHE A 52 5.12 -7.32 -2.26
N ALA A 53 5.49 -8.31 -3.08
CA ALA A 53 6.65 -9.15 -2.82
C ALA A 53 7.97 -8.35 -2.79
N GLU A 54 8.16 -7.43 -3.73
CA GLU A 54 9.32 -6.53 -3.74
C GLU A 54 9.31 -5.58 -2.54
N LEU A 55 8.14 -5.08 -2.12
CA LEU A 55 8.03 -4.24 -0.92
C LEU A 55 8.52 -4.98 0.32
N ILE A 56 8.08 -6.22 0.55
CA ILE A 56 8.54 -7.04 1.68
C ILE A 56 10.06 -7.25 1.63
N GLN A 57 10.61 -7.55 0.44
CA GLN A 57 12.04 -7.78 0.29
C GLN A 57 12.87 -6.52 0.52
N ALA A 58 12.37 -5.36 0.10
CA ALA A 58 13.06 -4.08 0.23
C ALA A 58 12.95 -3.48 1.65
N SER A 59 11.88 -3.79 2.40
CA SER A 59 11.68 -3.26 3.76
C SER A 59 12.11 -4.27 4.83
N ALA A 60 13.40 -4.29 5.18
CA ALA A 60 13.87 -5.04 6.35
C ALA A 60 13.20 -4.57 7.66
N ASP A 61 12.89 -3.27 7.75
CA ASP A 61 12.29 -2.63 8.92
C ASP A 61 10.75 -2.61 8.91
N GLY A 62 10.12 -3.19 7.88
CA GLY A 62 8.65 -3.16 7.71
C GLY A 62 8.03 -1.78 7.46
N THR A 63 8.85 -0.72 7.38
CA THR A 63 8.37 0.64 7.10
C THR A 63 8.27 0.86 5.60
N VAL A 64 7.05 1.10 5.10
CA VAL A 64 6.77 1.31 3.69
C VAL A 64 6.29 2.74 3.43
N PRO A 65 6.83 3.47 2.43
CA PRO A 65 6.34 4.79 2.06
C PRO A 65 4.85 4.80 1.68
N PRO A 66 4.08 5.83 2.11
CA PRO A 66 2.62 5.84 1.98
C PRO A 66 2.14 5.76 0.52
N HIS A 67 2.86 6.41 -0.40
CA HIS A 67 2.50 6.42 -1.82
C HIS A 67 2.60 5.03 -2.49
N LEU A 68 3.47 4.13 -1.99
CA LEU A 68 3.56 2.75 -2.51
C LEU A 68 2.38 1.89 -2.04
N LEU A 69 1.92 2.10 -0.80
CA LEU A 69 0.71 1.44 -0.28
C LEU A 69 -0.54 1.90 -1.02
N ASP A 70 -0.69 3.21 -1.23
CA ASP A 70 -1.81 3.75 -2.00
C ASP A 70 -1.83 3.19 -3.42
N ARG A 71 -0.66 3.11 -4.07
CA ARG A 71 -0.55 2.46 -5.37
C ARG A 71 -0.95 0.99 -5.33
N LEU A 72 -0.46 0.22 -4.37
CA LEU A 72 -0.84 -1.20 -4.22
C LEU A 72 -2.37 -1.36 -4.14
N ARG A 73 -3.03 -0.55 -3.29
CA ARG A 73 -4.50 -0.53 -3.17
C ARG A 73 -5.20 -0.20 -4.50
N THR A 74 -4.68 0.77 -5.25
CA THR A 74 -5.29 1.13 -6.55
C THR A 74 -5.18 0.01 -7.59
N LEU A 75 -4.03 -0.68 -7.63
CA LEU A 75 -3.81 -1.80 -8.55
C LEU A 75 -4.67 -3.01 -8.19
N GLU A 76 -4.78 -3.32 -6.90
CA GLU A 76 -5.67 -4.37 -6.41
C GLU A 76 -7.14 -4.07 -6.72
N ALA A 77 -7.61 -2.86 -6.41
CA ALA A 77 -8.98 -2.45 -6.72
C ALA A 77 -9.26 -2.46 -8.23
N ALA A 78 -8.29 -2.09 -9.06
CA ALA A 78 -8.42 -2.19 -10.51
C ALA A 78 -8.48 -3.64 -11.00
N ARG A 79 -7.73 -4.56 -10.37
CA ARG A 79 -7.78 -5.99 -10.67
C ARG A 79 -9.12 -6.60 -10.30
N LEU A 80 -9.63 -6.32 -9.10
CA LEU A 80 -10.94 -6.79 -8.63
C LEU A 80 -12.07 -6.32 -9.55
N LYS A 81 -12.01 -5.08 -10.06
CA LYS A 81 -12.98 -4.55 -11.03
C LYS A 81 -12.88 -5.21 -12.41
N ARG A 82 -11.70 -5.69 -12.81
CA ARG A 82 -11.45 -6.32 -14.11
C ARG A 82 -11.69 -7.83 -14.10
N GLN A 83 -11.70 -8.46 -12.94
CA GLN A 83 -12.04 -9.87 -12.80
C GLN A 83 -13.56 -10.02 -12.59
N PRO A 84 -14.34 -10.48 -13.59
CA PRO A 84 -15.55 -11.22 -13.27
C PRO A 84 -15.12 -12.46 -12.45
N ALA A 85 -15.89 -12.79 -11.41
CA ALA A 85 -15.58 -13.85 -10.44
C ALA A 85 -14.86 -15.06 -11.07
N PRO A 86 -13.70 -15.50 -10.54
CA PRO A 86 -13.10 -16.73 -11.02
C PRO A 86 -14.07 -17.88 -10.69
N ALA A 87 -14.58 -18.53 -11.73
CA ALA A 87 -15.16 -19.85 -11.59
C ALA A 87 -14.11 -20.72 -10.89
N THR A 88 -14.45 -21.20 -9.70
CA THR A 88 -13.76 -22.25 -8.98
C THR A 88 -13.42 -23.38 -9.96
N THR A 89 -12.14 -23.59 -10.26
CA THR A 89 -11.67 -24.87 -10.78
C THR A 89 -11.08 -25.67 -9.62
N PRO A 90 -11.87 -26.53 -8.94
CA PRO A 90 -11.30 -27.70 -8.32
C PRO A 90 -11.00 -28.71 -9.43
N GLY A 91 -9.82 -29.32 -9.37
CA GLY A 91 -9.45 -30.39 -10.29
C GLY A 91 -10.41 -31.59 -10.21
N SER A 92 -10.52 -32.26 -11.35
CA SER A 92 -10.87 -33.68 -11.49
C SER A 92 -12.30 -34.11 -11.11
N ARG A 93 -13.22 -34.06 -12.07
CA ARG A 93 -13.93 -35.26 -12.57
C ARG A 93 -14.66 -34.91 -13.87
N ALA A 94 -14.36 -35.63 -14.93
CA ALA A 94 -15.17 -35.65 -16.13
C ALA A 94 -16.60 -36.08 -15.78
N GLU A 95 -17.59 -35.29 -16.17
CA GLU A 95 -18.87 -35.74 -16.73
C GLU A 95 -19.70 -34.51 -17.17
N ALA A 96 -20.18 -34.57 -18.40
CA ALA A 96 -21.16 -33.68 -19.02
C ALA A 96 -22.09 -34.59 -19.85
N PRO A 97 -23.27 -34.13 -20.34
CA PRO A 97 -24.16 -33.07 -19.87
C PRO A 97 -25.65 -33.50 -19.87
N SER A 98 -26.51 -32.83 -19.10
CA SER A 98 -27.97 -32.76 -19.31
C SER A 98 -28.51 -31.59 -18.49
N ASN A 99 -29.55 -30.82 -18.81
CA ASN A 99 -30.40 -30.57 -19.96
C ASN A 99 -31.07 -29.19 -19.67
N ARG A 100 -31.60 -28.57 -20.73
CA ARG A 100 -32.34 -27.30 -20.81
C ARG A 100 -33.36 -27.05 -19.67
N GLU A 101 -33.64 -25.77 -19.38
CA GLU A 101 -34.88 -25.07 -19.81
C GLU A 101 -35.10 -23.75 -19.02
N SER A 102 -35.06 -22.65 -19.77
CA SER A 102 -35.87 -21.41 -19.69
C SER A 102 -36.58 -21.00 -18.38
N SER A 103 -36.33 -19.77 -17.92
CA SER A 103 -37.38 -18.87 -17.36
C SER A 103 -36.95 -17.39 -17.30
N ARG A 104 -37.35 -16.66 -18.37
CA ARG A 104 -37.88 -15.28 -18.50
C ARG A 104 -37.28 -14.03 -17.80
N PRO A 105 -37.37 -12.86 -18.48
CA PRO A 105 -36.83 -11.58 -18.01
C PRO A 105 -37.86 -10.77 -17.20
N GLY A 106 -37.41 -10.13 -16.11
CA GLY A 106 -38.18 -9.14 -15.37
C GLY A 106 -37.53 -7.76 -15.46
N LYS A 107 -38.17 -6.84 -16.18
CA LYS A 107 -37.88 -5.39 -16.15
C LYS A 107 -38.55 -4.77 -14.93
N ALA A 108 -37.82 -3.97 -14.15
CA ALA A 108 -38.36 -2.76 -13.51
C ALA A 108 -37.22 -1.82 -13.09
N ASN A 109 -37.16 -0.66 -13.74
CA ASN A 109 -36.46 0.51 -13.24
C ASN A 109 -37.15 1.00 -11.95
N ALA A 110 -36.38 1.25 -10.90
CA ALA A 110 -36.77 2.18 -9.85
C ALA A 110 -35.53 3.02 -9.48
N SER A 111 -35.44 4.18 -10.13
CA SER A 111 -34.67 5.30 -9.62
C SER A 111 -35.32 5.78 -8.34
N SER A 112 -34.63 5.72 -7.21
CA SER A 112 -34.90 6.60 -6.08
C SER A 112 -33.61 6.87 -5.32
N ASN A 113 -33.05 8.02 -5.66
CA ASN A 113 -32.22 8.88 -4.84
C ASN A 113 -32.40 8.64 -3.31
N GLY A 114 -31.33 8.24 -2.62
CA GLY A 114 -31.38 7.92 -1.19
C GLY A 114 -29.99 7.79 -0.60
N LYS A 115 -29.42 8.92 -0.19
CA LYS A 115 -28.21 9.05 0.62
C LYS A 115 -28.44 8.32 1.95
N GLY A 116 -27.93 7.09 2.09
CA GLY A 116 -28.10 6.28 3.30
C GLY A 116 -27.07 5.17 3.37
N LEU A 117 -26.43 5.03 4.53
CA LEU A 117 -25.46 3.98 4.84
C LEU A 117 -26.02 2.59 4.49
N GLY A 118 -25.12 1.74 4.00
CA GLY A 118 -25.38 0.44 3.39
C GLY A 118 -26.47 -0.36 4.09
N ARG A 119 -27.53 -0.66 3.33
CA ARG A 119 -28.53 -1.65 3.71
C ARG A 119 -27.85 -3.04 3.58
N PRO A 120 -27.85 -3.87 4.63
CA PRO A 120 -27.26 -5.20 4.54
C PRO A 120 -28.00 -6.02 3.49
N ASP A 121 -27.24 -6.68 2.61
CA ASP A 121 -27.78 -7.52 1.54
C ASP A 121 -28.46 -8.75 2.16
N PRO A 122 -29.78 -8.97 1.97
CA PRO A 122 -30.52 -10.05 2.64
C PRO A 122 -30.03 -11.46 2.27
N ARG A 123 -29.30 -11.61 1.17
CA ARG A 123 -28.68 -12.87 0.75
C ARG A 123 -27.49 -13.25 1.63
N LEU A 124 -26.72 -12.25 2.04
CA LEU A 124 -25.56 -12.43 2.92
C LEU A 124 -26.00 -12.79 4.35
N ILE A 125 -27.24 -12.45 4.75
CA ILE A 125 -27.71 -12.78 6.10
C ILE A 125 -27.68 -14.30 6.35
N GLY A 126 -27.95 -15.15 5.37
CA GLY A 126 -27.88 -16.61 5.55
C GLY A 126 -26.44 -17.12 5.66
N GLU A 127 -25.58 -16.70 4.74
CA GLU A 127 -24.17 -17.13 4.68
C GLU A 127 -23.37 -16.67 5.92
N HIS A 128 -23.70 -15.49 6.46
CA HIS A 128 -23.02 -14.94 7.63
C HIS A 128 -23.52 -15.53 8.97
N GLN A 129 -24.65 -16.23 9.00
CA GLN A 129 -25.13 -16.90 10.22
C GLN A 129 -24.24 -18.09 10.58
N GLU A 130 -23.88 -18.91 9.59
CA GLU A 130 -22.96 -20.05 9.76
C GLU A 130 -21.58 -19.58 10.25
N LEU A 131 -21.07 -18.48 9.67
CA LEU A 131 -19.82 -17.85 10.10
C LEU A 131 -19.89 -17.30 11.52
N TYR A 132 -21.02 -16.68 11.90
CA TYR A 132 -21.22 -16.16 13.25
C TYR A 132 -21.33 -17.28 14.29
N THR A 133 -21.95 -18.41 13.94
CA THR A 133 -21.97 -19.60 14.80
C THR A 133 -20.61 -20.27 14.93
N ALA A 134 -19.85 -20.40 13.84
CA ALA A 134 -18.50 -20.96 13.87
C ALA A 134 -17.53 -20.08 14.70
N PHE A 135 -17.64 -18.76 14.57
CA PHE A 135 -16.86 -17.81 15.38
C PHE A 135 -17.20 -17.92 16.87
N GLN A 136 -18.48 -18.03 17.23
CA GLN A 136 -18.87 -18.26 18.62
C GLN A 136 -18.34 -19.59 19.16
N GLN A 137 -18.41 -20.67 18.37
CA GLN A 137 -17.85 -21.96 18.79
C GLN A 137 -16.34 -21.90 19.01
N LEU A 138 -15.60 -21.21 18.15
CA LEU A 138 -14.15 -21.02 18.30
C LEU A 138 -13.81 -20.27 19.60
N LEU A 139 -14.58 -19.23 19.95
CA LEU A 139 -14.37 -18.47 21.19
C LEU A 139 -14.64 -19.33 22.44
N LEU A 140 -15.58 -20.27 22.37
CA LEU A 140 -15.90 -21.16 23.48
C LEU A 140 -14.94 -22.35 23.58
N GLU A 141 -14.35 -22.81 22.47
CA GLU A 141 -13.34 -23.88 22.47
C GLU A 141 -12.00 -23.45 23.12
N ASP A 142 -11.62 -22.17 23.00
CA ASP A 142 -10.39 -21.65 23.62
C ASP A 142 -10.48 -21.53 25.17
N ASP A 143 -11.69 -21.47 25.75
CA ASP A 143 -11.90 -21.38 27.21
C ASP A 143 -11.89 -22.76 27.92
N GLU A 144 -12.10 -23.88 27.21
CA GLU A 144 -12.07 -25.24 27.78
C GLU A 144 -10.68 -25.92 27.71
N ALA A 145 -9.69 -25.27 27.10
CA ALA A 145 -8.34 -25.83 26.89
C ALA A 145 -7.32 -25.46 27.98
N LEU A 146 -7.76 -25.20 29.22
CA LEU A 146 -6.89 -24.96 30.37
C LEU A 146 -7.29 -25.85 31.57
N PRO A 147 -6.58 -26.97 31.82
CA PRO A 147 -6.41 -27.51 33.17
C PRO A 147 -5.37 -26.71 33.98
#